data_AF-A0A0E0CPW0-F1
#
_entry.id   AF-A0A0E0CPW0-F1
#
_cell.length_a   1.000
_cell.length_b   1.000
_cell.length_c   1.000
_cell.angle_alpha   90.00
_cell.angle_beta   90.00
_cell.angle_gamma   90.00
#
_symmetry.space_group_name_H-M   'P 1'
#
loop_
_entity.id
_entity.type
_entity.pdbx_description
1 polymer ?
#
loop_
_entity_poly.entity_id
_entity_poly.type
_entity_poly.pdbx_seq_one_letter_code
_entity_poly.pdbx_strand_id
1 'polypeptide(L)'
;MDRAPPRGAPRDAVGQRWLAVFVFQAALSAAASALYLAASPRRRHARLGVPRGLLLALHPFLSLAATGLLALAFLVSASPHPRAPPVPRRALAASLLAAAGALCVGAAASLVPEDSGWAAVAGLGFRGAVLGAVFAAHYFGRRRWLLQFPVVQRPPFYGLKMGLLPSGKRALKVSLQAFFLSFILIFVLPQQFRIRGSIGSQIITQIGIFIMSTAVAFCWEISHHFVQVVHTRRCSFAPPQSTAAAETNPTEYILETLELSDPRSLMQYLAYQDLCAVSECNLEPWRRGAFFEESGETYKRIVTACLKPLEEFTSKIAEALEGFSSEKPELLSQQFKLAAAFNDSQICTWCARTLSSLTARSCQEDRYGVAQLTGCNAAVMSTLLSALVAVEACLGKKTNPQPAHSLGPASIKWANFSTGRKGNVTAIASTQRGGLHTKAFSMADVLRTSIYQMVSAFEHDMRANAKASSLEKNWISEGRKPVFGSQAVLVQKLSLFIEYRAV
;
A
#
# COMPACT_ATOMS: atom_id res chain seq x y z
N MET A 1 -19.14 -23.32 24.34
CA MET A 1 -17.87 -24.02 24.10
C MET A 1 -16.96 -23.08 23.36
N ASP A 2 -15.89 -22.64 24.01
CA ASP A 2 -14.94 -21.71 23.43
C ASP A 2 -14.17 -22.37 22.29
N ARG A 3 -14.22 -21.78 21.09
CA ARG A 3 -13.41 -22.22 19.96
C ARG A 3 -11.95 -21.95 20.30
N ALA A 4 -11.17 -23.02 20.43
CA ALA A 4 -9.71 -22.93 20.54
C ALA A 4 -9.15 -22.12 19.35
N PRO A 5 -8.14 -21.25 19.56
CA PRO A 5 -7.54 -20.47 18.48
C PRO A 5 -6.88 -21.40 17.44
N PRO A 6 -6.85 -21.02 16.15
CA PRO A 6 -6.42 -21.91 15.08
C PRO A 6 -4.96 -22.35 15.22
N ARG A 7 -4.69 -23.61 14.88
CA ARG A 7 -3.37 -24.25 14.99
C ARG A 7 -2.37 -23.70 13.96
N GLY A 8 -1.58 -22.72 14.37
CA GLY A 8 -0.12 -22.75 14.20
C GLY A 8 0.50 -22.56 12.82
N ALA A 9 -0.09 -21.77 11.90
CA ALA A 9 0.58 -21.41 10.65
C ALA A 9 0.39 -19.93 10.21
N PRO A 10 -0.83 -19.38 10.04
CA PRO A 10 -0.99 -18.04 9.47
C PRO A 10 -0.65 -16.91 10.44
N ARG A 11 -0.89 -17.08 11.75
CA ARG A 11 -0.49 -16.08 12.78
C ARG A 11 1.04 -15.99 12.91
N ASP A 12 1.72 -17.13 12.85
CA ASP A 12 3.18 -17.21 12.92
C ASP A 12 3.85 -16.57 11.71
N ALA A 13 3.20 -16.59 10.53
CA ALA A 13 3.74 -15.94 9.33
C ALA A 13 3.96 -14.42 9.48
N VAL A 14 3.16 -13.72 10.29
CA VAL A 14 3.40 -12.29 10.59
C VAL A 14 4.47 -12.12 11.66
N GLY A 15 4.51 -12.99 12.68
CA GLY A 15 5.57 -13.01 13.68
C GLY A 15 6.95 -13.27 13.07
N GLN A 16 7.06 -14.25 12.19
CA GLN A 16 8.28 -14.59 11.45
C GLN A 16 8.73 -13.46 10.51
N ARG A 17 7.82 -12.71 9.89
CA ARG A 17 8.16 -11.51 9.11
C ARG A 17 8.80 -10.42 10.00
N TRP A 18 8.25 -10.18 11.19
CA TRP A 18 8.87 -9.28 12.15
C TRP A 18 10.21 -9.78 12.66
N LEU A 19 10.33 -11.08 12.94
CA LEU A 19 11.62 -11.70 13.30
C LEU A 19 12.68 -11.47 12.20
N ALA A 20 12.32 -11.66 10.93
CA ALA A 20 13.22 -11.39 9.81
C ALA A 20 13.62 -9.90 9.71
N VAL A 21 12.72 -8.97 10.07
CA VAL A 21 13.06 -7.53 10.20
C VAL A 21 14.11 -7.32 11.29
N PHE A 22 13.92 -7.87 12.48
CA PHE A 22 14.86 -7.71 13.59
C PHE A 22 16.21 -8.40 13.34
N VAL A 23 16.23 -9.60 12.74
CA VAL A 23 17.47 -10.31 12.39
C VAL A 23 18.28 -9.56 11.33
N PHE A 24 17.64 -9.06 10.26
CA PHE A 24 18.32 -8.24 9.25
C PHE A 24 18.91 -6.97 9.86
N GLN A 25 18.16 -6.32 10.75
CA GLN A 25 18.61 -5.12 11.46
C GLN A 25 19.81 -5.39 12.39
N ALA A 26 19.81 -6.50 13.12
CA ALA A 26 20.92 -6.91 13.98
C ALA A 26 22.17 -7.28 13.16
N ALA A 27 22.01 -7.94 12.01
CA ALA A 27 23.11 -8.23 11.09
C ALA A 27 23.73 -6.95 10.51
N LEU A 28 22.90 -5.96 10.17
CA LEU A 28 23.35 -4.70 9.59
C LEU A 28 24.07 -3.79 10.61
N SER A 29 23.65 -3.78 11.88
CA SER A 29 24.39 -3.08 12.94
C SER A 29 25.72 -3.77 13.27
N ALA A 30 25.75 -5.11 13.31
CA ALA A 30 26.99 -5.88 13.48
C ALA A 30 27.99 -5.61 12.34
N ALA A 31 27.53 -5.60 11.08
CA ALA A 31 28.36 -5.29 9.92
C ALA A 31 28.93 -3.86 9.94
N ALA A 32 28.10 -2.87 10.29
CA ALA A 32 28.55 -1.48 10.44
C ALA A 32 29.64 -1.34 11.53
N SER A 33 29.49 -2.07 12.62
CA SER A 33 30.46 -2.13 13.72
C SER A 33 31.79 -2.74 13.29
N ALA A 34 31.75 -3.85 12.54
CA ALA A 34 32.95 -4.53 12.05
C ALA A 34 33.73 -3.65 11.06
N LEU A 35 33.02 -2.93 10.17
CA LEU A 35 33.63 -1.94 9.28
C LEU A 35 34.27 -0.78 10.05
N TYR A 36 33.66 -0.32 11.15
CA TYR A 36 34.23 0.73 11.99
C TYR A 36 35.50 0.28 12.72
N LEU A 37 35.55 -0.94 13.28
CA LEU A 37 36.80 -1.51 13.84
C LEU A 37 37.93 -1.50 12.81
N ALA A 38 37.64 -2.05 11.62
CA ALA A 38 38.60 -2.20 10.54
C ALA A 38 39.10 -0.86 10.00
N ALA A 39 38.24 0.17 9.98
CA ALA A 39 38.59 1.51 9.51
C ALA A 39 39.25 2.40 10.58
N SER A 40 39.23 2.02 11.87
CA SER A 40 39.74 2.87 12.95
C SER A 40 41.29 2.89 13.00
N PRO A 41 41.95 4.05 12.78
CA PRO A 41 43.39 4.13 12.98
C PRO A 41 43.70 4.11 14.49
N ARG A 42 44.66 3.28 14.90
CA ARG A 42 45.15 3.13 16.30
C ARG A 42 45.76 4.44 16.85
N ARG A 43 44.96 5.48 17.12
CA ARG A 43 45.42 6.70 17.79
C ARG A 43 45.33 6.59 19.31
N ARG A 44 46.48 6.77 19.96
CA ARG A 44 46.65 6.77 21.41
C ARG A 44 46.69 8.22 21.95
N HIS A 45 45.55 8.81 22.36
CA HIS A 45 45.54 10.08 23.12
C HIS A 45 45.31 9.90 24.62
N ALA A 46 45.88 10.78 25.45
CA ALA A 46 45.88 10.71 26.91
C ALA A 46 45.59 12.09 27.51
N ARG A 47 45.14 12.14 28.77
CA ARG A 47 44.81 13.36 29.55
C ARG A 47 43.54 14.14 29.16
N LEU A 48 42.40 13.45 29.05
CA LEU A 48 41.08 14.09 29.01
C LEU A 48 40.00 13.43 29.91
N GLY A 49 40.41 12.59 30.87
CA GLY A 49 39.49 11.94 31.83
C GLY A 49 38.51 10.92 31.23
N VAL A 50 38.47 10.78 29.90
CA VAL A 50 37.66 9.80 29.17
C VAL A 50 38.57 8.67 28.67
N PRO A 51 38.28 7.39 28.99
CA PRO A 51 39.15 6.29 28.62
C PRO A 51 39.13 6.03 27.11
N ARG A 52 40.24 5.53 26.55
CA ARG A 52 40.30 5.09 25.12
C ARG A 52 39.28 4.00 24.79
N GLY A 53 38.79 3.28 25.80
CA GLY A 53 37.67 2.35 25.68
C GLY A 53 36.30 3.00 25.48
N LEU A 54 36.12 4.32 25.69
CA LEU A 54 34.81 4.99 25.53
C LEU A 54 34.49 5.33 24.06
N LEU A 55 35.52 5.57 23.23
CA LEU A 55 35.36 5.92 21.81
C LEU A 55 35.55 4.72 20.88
N LEU A 56 36.27 3.68 21.33
CA LEU A 56 36.06 2.32 20.84
C LEU A 56 34.74 1.70 21.34
N ALA A 57 33.96 2.42 22.16
CA ALA A 57 32.58 2.10 22.55
C ALA A 57 31.50 2.97 21.86
N LEU A 58 31.85 3.76 20.83
CA LEU A 58 30.91 4.32 19.84
C LEU A 58 30.30 3.24 18.91
N HIS A 59 30.25 1.99 19.36
CA HIS A 59 30.81 0.93 18.53
C HIS A 59 29.84 0.28 17.52
N PRO A 60 28.79 -0.45 17.95
CA PRO A 60 27.48 -0.32 17.35
C PRO A 60 26.79 0.81 18.14
N PHE A 61 27.31 2.04 18.16
CA PHE A 61 26.62 3.12 18.88
C PHE A 61 26.28 4.34 18.01
N LEU A 62 25.00 4.61 17.76
CA LEU A 62 23.82 3.87 18.24
C LEU A 62 23.54 2.61 17.36
N SER A 63 23.20 1.48 18.02
CA SER A 63 23.23 0.10 17.50
C SER A 63 22.12 -0.19 16.49
N LEU A 64 22.27 0.34 15.27
CA LEU A 64 21.12 0.86 14.51
C LEU A 64 20.44 2.00 15.32
N ALA A 65 19.28 2.52 14.91
CA ALA A 65 18.69 3.71 15.55
C ALA A 65 17.70 3.51 16.75
N ALA A 66 17.60 2.44 17.56
CA ALA A 66 18.33 1.17 17.71
C ALA A 66 17.34 0.00 17.61
N THR A 67 17.68 -1.00 16.78
CA THR A 67 16.75 -2.06 16.26
C THR A 67 15.35 -1.53 15.92
N GLY A 68 15.30 -0.27 15.45
CA GLY A 68 14.16 0.61 15.73
C GLY A 68 14.61 2.05 15.95
N LEU A 69 14.30 2.73 17.07
CA LEU A 69 13.75 2.19 18.33
C LEU A 69 12.26 1.86 18.24
N LEU A 70 11.96 0.55 18.38
CA LEU A 70 10.94 -0.19 17.65
C LEU A 70 11.01 0.05 16.13
N ALA A 71 10.81 -0.99 15.33
CA ALA A 71 10.63 -0.94 13.87
C ALA A 71 9.53 0.06 13.42
N LEU A 72 9.87 1.35 13.38
CA LEU A 72 8.99 2.52 13.34
C LEU A 72 7.73 2.43 14.26
N ALA A 73 7.91 1.84 15.46
CA ALA A 73 6.84 1.48 16.39
C ALA A 73 5.82 0.47 15.81
N PHE A 74 6.36 -0.62 15.24
CA PHE A 74 5.63 -1.53 14.34
C PHE A 74 5.04 -0.72 13.15
N LEU A 75 4.04 -1.28 12.47
CA LEU A 75 3.10 -0.49 11.66
C LEU A 75 2.27 0.56 12.46
N VAL A 76 2.55 0.82 13.75
CA VAL A 76 1.77 1.68 14.69
C VAL A 76 0.28 1.28 14.91
N SER A 77 -0.29 0.15 14.49
CA SER A 77 0.21 -1.22 14.45
C SER A 77 -0.71 -2.05 13.55
N ALA A 78 -0.12 -2.78 12.59
CA ALA A 78 -0.75 -3.75 11.70
C ALA A 78 -2.06 -3.39 10.97
N SER A 79 -2.39 -2.09 10.83
CA SER A 79 -3.57 -1.66 10.06
C SER A 79 -3.17 -1.24 8.63
N PRO A 80 -3.52 -2.02 7.60
CA PRO A 80 -3.63 -1.56 6.21
C PRO A 80 -4.49 -0.32 5.97
N HIS A 81 -5.24 0.12 6.98
CA HIS A 81 -6.27 1.14 6.81
C HIS A 81 -5.67 2.55 6.62
N PRO A 82 -6.07 3.32 5.60
CA PRO A 82 -5.70 4.72 5.42
C PRO A 82 -6.17 5.71 6.49
N ARG A 83 -6.75 5.25 7.61
CA ARG A 83 -7.00 6.11 8.78
C ARG A 83 -5.68 6.61 9.37
N ALA A 84 -5.73 7.83 9.87
CA ALA A 84 -4.63 8.43 10.61
C ALA A 84 -4.35 7.61 11.89
N PRO A 85 -3.09 7.23 12.20
CA PRO A 85 -2.78 6.82 13.56
C PRO A 85 -3.10 7.99 14.52
N PRO A 86 -3.65 7.72 15.71
CA PRO A 86 -4.13 8.76 16.62
C PRO A 86 -3.01 9.73 17.00
N VAL A 87 -3.38 11.00 17.20
CA VAL A 87 -2.45 12.11 17.51
C VAL A 87 -1.40 11.76 18.58
N PRO A 88 -1.73 11.17 19.75
CA PRO A 88 -0.71 10.79 20.73
C PRO A 88 0.34 9.79 20.21
N ARG A 89 -0.04 8.82 19.36
CA ARG A 89 0.93 7.88 18.74
C ARG A 89 1.84 8.59 17.74
N ARG A 90 1.34 9.58 17.01
CA ARG A 90 2.15 10.41 16.10
C ARG A 90 3.13 11.29 16.86
N ALA A 91 2.68 11.92 17.95
CA ALA A 91 3.52 12.74 18.82
C ALA A 91 4.65 11.92 19.45
N LEU A 92 4.32 10.73 20.00
CA LEU A 92 5.30 9.78 20.54
C LEU A 92 6.33 9.35 19.47
N ALA A 93 5.87 8.97 18.28
CA ALA A 93 6.78 8.57 17.20
C ALA A 93 7.68 9.73 16.74
N ALA A 94 7.17 10.97 16.71
CA ALA A 94 7.96 12.16 16.38
C ALA A 94 8.99 12.51 17.46
N SER A 95 8.64 12.40 18.75
CA SER A 95 9.59 12.64 19.85
C SER A 95 10.67 11.56 19.92
N LEU A 96 10.32 10.30 19.68
CA LEU A 96 11.29 9.20 19.54
C LEU A 96 12.25 9.42 18.37
N LEU A 97 11.76 9.85 17.20
CA LEU A 97 12.61 10.18 16.05
C LEU A 97 13.55 11.37 16.34
N ALA A 98 13.06 12.41 17.03
CA ALA A 98 13.89 13.54 17.46
C ALA A 98 14.97 13.11 18.47
N ALA A 99 14.62 12.30 19.48
CA ALA A 99 15.58 11.76 20.45
C ALA A 99 16.62 10.84 19.79
N ALA A 100 16.20 9.94 18.90
CA ALA A 100 17.11 9.07 18.15
C ALA A 100 18.06 9.88 17.26
N GLY A 101 17.56 10.89 16.55
CA GLY A 101 18.38 11.81 15.76
C GLY A 101 19.39 12.57 16.64
N ALA A 102 18.96 13.07 17.80
CA ALA A 102 19.81 13.79 18.74
C ALA A 102 20.97 12.93 19.26
N LEU A 103 20.68 11.69 19.64
CA LEU A 103 21.70 10.74 20.08
C LEU A 103 22.66 10.37 18.93
N CYS A 104 22.14 10.06 17.74
CA CYS A 104 22.96 9.62 16.60
C CYS A 104 23.89 10.72 16.07
N VAL A 105 23.42 11.97 15.99
CA VAL A 105 24.26 13.08 15.55
C VAL A 105 25.15 13.59 16.69
N GLY A 106 24.65 13.64 17.93
CA GLY A 106 25.43 13.99 19.12
C GLY A 106 26.58 13.02 19.41
N ALA A 107 26.44 11.75 19.05
CA ALA A 107 27.51 10.74 19.10
C ALA A 107 28.71 11.09 18.19
N ALA A 108 28.52 11.92 17.16
CA ALA A 108 29.61 12.45 16.33
C ALA A 108 30.40 13.59 17.00
N ALA A 109 30.40 13.66 18.34
CA ALA A 109 31.20 14.59 19.16
C ALA A 109 32.69 14.56 18.81
N SER A 110 33.20 13.42 18.32
CA SER A 110 34.57 13.27 17.81
C SER A 110 34.89 14.07 16.54
N LEU A 111 33.90 14.68 15.88
CA LEU A 111 34.07 15.60 14.75
C LEU A 111 34.25 17.07 15.19
N VAL A 112 34.14 17.35 16.49
CA VAL A 112 34.25 18.68 17.08
C VAL A 112 35.67 18.84 17.67
N PRO A 113 36.34 20.01 17.53
CA PRO A 113 37.70 20.20 18.05
C PRO A 113 37.85 19.87 19.55
N GLU A 114 39.03 19.41 19.97
CA GLU A 114 39.29 19.00 21.37
C GLU A 114 39.06 20.13 22.39
N ASP A 115 39.20 21.39 21.98
CA ASP A 115 38.93 22.58 22.80
C ASP A 115 37.43 22.88 23.01
N SER A 116 36.53 22.06 22.46
CA SER A 116 35.09 22.28 22.52
C SER A 116 34.46 21.70 23.78
N GLY A 117 33.89 22.58 24.61
CA GLY A 117 33.15 22.16 25.81
C GLY A 117 31.83 21.46 25.48
N TRP A 118 31.23 20.82 26.51
CA TRP A 118 29.97 20.06 26.42
C TRP A 118 28.81 20.79 25.72
N ALA A 119 28.78 22.13 25.75
CA ALA A 119 27.78 22.92 25.04
C ALA A 119 27.84 22.75 23.50
N ALA A 120 29.01 22.47 22.91
CA ALA A 120 29.12 22.15 21.49
C ALA A 120 28.56 20.76 21.15
N VAL A 121 28.75 19.77 22.04
CA VAL A 121 28.14 18.44 21.94
C VAL A 121 26.62 18.54 22.08
N ALA A 122 26.11 19.38 22.99
CA ALA A 122 24.68 19.66 23.10
C ALA A 122 24.12 20.34 21.83
N GLY A 123 24.86 21.29 21.25
CA GLY A 123 24.51 21.91 19.96
C GLY A 123 24.49 20.92 18.79
N LEU A 124 25.36 19.92 18.81
CA LEU A 124 25.38 18.82 17.84
C LEU A 124 24.18 17.87 18.02
N GLY A 125 23.84 17.51 19.26
CA GLY A 125 22.62 16.77 19.59
C GLY A 125 21.35 17.53 19.18
N PHE A 126 21.31 18.85 19.35
CA PHE A 126 20.21 19.68 18.89
C PHE A 126 19.99 19.62 17.36
N ARG A 127 21.07 19.64 16.57
CA ARG A 127 20.98 19.41 15.11
C ARG A 127 20.38 18.05 14.77
N GLY A 128 20.75 17.02 15.54
CA GLY A 128 20.15 15.69 15.45
C GLY A 128 18.65 15.68 15.76
N ALA A 129 18.21 16.42 16.78
CA ALA A 129 16.78 16.57 17.09
C ALA A 129 16.01 17.20 15.93
N VAL A 130 16.56 18.25 15.31
CA VAL A 130 15.99 18.89 14.11
C VAL A 130 15.88 17.90 12.95
N LEU A 131 16.92 17.08 12.69
CA LEU A 131 16.88 16.02 11.68
C LEU A 131 15.73 15.03 11.91
N GLY A 132 15.57 14.54 13.15
CA GLY A 132 14.49 13.63 13.52
C GLY A 132 13.10 14.25 13.36
N ALA A 133 12.93 15.51 13.75
CA ALA A 133 11.67 16.24 13.60
C ALA A 133 11.30 16.47 12.12
N VAL A 134 12.25 16.87 11.27
CA VAL A 134 12.03 17.04 9.83
C VAL A 134 11.72 15.69 9.16
N PHE A 135 12.40 14.61 9.54
CA PHE A 135 12.09 13.26 9.06
C PHE A 135 10.68 12.82 9.47
N ALA A 136 10.28 13.03 10.73
CA ALA A 136 8.93 12.73 11.20
C ALA A 136 7.85 13.51 10.42
N ALA A 137 8.06 14.81 10.21
CA ALA A 137 7.16 15.65 9.41
C ALA A 137 7.03 15.13 7.97
N HIS A 138 8.15 14.70 7.35
CA HIS A 138 8.14 14.10 6.01
C HIS A 138 7.42 12.76 5.96
N TYR A 139 7.62 11.92 6.98
CA TYR A 139 7.03 10.58 7.11
C TYR A 139 5.51 10.66 7.26
N PHE A 140 5.02 11.47 8.20
CA PHE A 140 3.60 11.62 8.47
C PHE A 140 2.89 12.47 7.41
N GLY A 141 3.49 13.58 6.96
CA GLY A 141 2.90 14.44 5.92
C GLY A 141 2.62 13.70 4.60
N ARG A 142 3.40 12.66 4.29
CA ARG A 142 3.27 11.85 3.08
C ARG A 142 2.57 10.49 3.27
N ARG A 143 1.94 10.25 4.42
CA ARG A 143 1.23 9.00 4.75
C ARG A 143 2.08 7.73 4.58
N ARG A 144 3.39 7.80 4.88
CA ARG A 144 4.34 6.69 4.63
C ARG A 144 4.18 5.47 5.54
N TRP A 145 3.31 5.56 6.54
CA TRP A 145 2.90 4.42 7.37
C TRP A 145 2.03 3.40 6.61
N LEU A 146 1.49 3.75 5.43
CA LEU A 146 0.68 2.83 4.63
C LEU A 146 1.56 1.87 3.83
N LEU A 147 1.30 0.57 3.98
CA LEU A 147 1.90 -0.46 3.13
C LEU A 147 1.36 -0.31 1.71
N GLN A 148 2.24 -0.02 0.75
CA GLN A 148 1.90 -0.04 -0.67
C GLN A 148 2.37 -1.38 -1.22
N PHE A 149 1.44 -2.29 -1.50
CA PHE A 149 1.78 -3.58 -2.10
C PHE A 149 2.16 -3.35 -3.58
N PRO A 150 3.29 -3.92 -4.06
CA PRO A 150 3.71 -3.74 -5.43
C PRO A 150 2.81 -4.53 -6.37
N VAL A 151 2.45 -3.92 -7.52
CA VAL A 151 1.63 -4.53 -8.58
C VAL A 151 2.24 -5.85 -9.07
N VAL A 152 3.57 -5.92 -9.16
CA VAL A 152 4.32 -7.13 -9.51
C VAL A 152 5.11 -7.59 -8.30
N GLN A 153 4.79 -8.79 -7.81
CA GLN A 153 5.58 -9.46 -6.78
C GLN A 153 6.96 -9.85 -7.33
N ARG A 154 8.02 -9.65 -6.54
CA ARG A 154 9.41 -9.93 -6.93
C ARG A 154 10.16 -10.61 -5.77
N PRO A 155 11.22 -11.39 -6.05
CA PRO A 155 12.10 -11.91 -5.00
C PRO A 155 12.67 -10.77 -4.14
N PRO A 156 12.90 -11.01 -2.83
CA PRO A 156 13.19 -9.95 -1.86
C PRO A 156 14.45 -9.15 -2.20
N PHE A 157 15.48 -9.78 -2.77
CA PHE A 157 16.70 -9.12 -3.24
C PHE A 157 16.41 -8.03 -4.28
N TYR A 158 15.60 -8.34 -5.31
CA TYR A 158 15.21 -7.36 -6.33
C TYR A 158 14.29 -6.27 -5.76
N GLY A 159 13.40 -6.63 -4.84
CA GLY A 159 12.58 -5.66 -4.10
C GLY A 159 13.43 -4.64 -3.32
N LEU A 160 14.42 -5.12 -2.58
CA LEU A 160 15.35 -4.28 -1.81
C LEU A 160 16.25 -3.43 -2.71
N LYS A 161 16.86 -4.03 -3.75
CA LYS A 161 17.74 -3.34 -4.73
C LYS A 161 17.06 -2.12 -5.36
N MET A 162 15.79 -2.24 -5.75
CA MET A 162 15.02 -1.14 -6.35
C MET A 162 14.76 0.03 -5.38
N GLY A 163 14.81 -0.19 -4.07
CA GLY A 163 14.61 0.85 -3.05
C GLY A 163 15.86 1.65 -2.69
N LEU A 164 17.06 1.14 -2.99
CA LEU A 164 18.32 1.71 -2.51
C LEU A 164 18.56 3.15 -3.03
N LEU A 165 18.50 3.35 -4.34
CA LEU A 165 18.72 4.66 -4.96
C LEU A 165 17.60 5.68 -4.62
N PRO A 166 16.29 5.32 -4.65
CA PRO A 166 15.23 6.18 -4.12
C PRO A 166 15.42 6.57 -2.65
N SER A 167 15.84 5.64 -1.80
CA SER A 167 16.10 5.89 -0.37
C SER A 167 17.25 6.88 -0.18
N GLY A 168 18.35 6.71 -0.93
CA GLY A 168 19.47 7.67 -0.93
C GLY A 168 19.05 9.08 -1.35
N LYS A 169 18.28 9.21 -2.45
CA LYS A 169 17.74 10.51 -2.91
C LYS A 169 16.82 11.17 -1.89
N ARG A 170 16.02 10.39 -1.14
CA ARG A 170 15.13 10.90 -0.08
C ARG A 170 15.91 11.32 1.16
N ALA A 171 16.85 10.49 1.62
CA ALA A 171 17.72 10.79 2.74
C ALA A 171 18.47 12.10 2.53
N LEU A 172 19.16 12.25 1.38
CA LEU A 172 19.86 13.47 1.02
C LEU A 172 18.94 14.71 1.03
N LYS A 173 17.71 14.59 0.52
CA LYS A 173 16.73 15.68 0.54
C LYS A 173 16.30 16.07 1.95
N VAL A 174 16.01 15.09 2.81
CA VAL A 174 15.60 15.34 4.21
C VAL A 174 16.77 15.95 4.99
N SER A 175 17.98 15.43 4.83
CA SER A 175 19.17 15.94 5.52
C SER A 175 19.55 17.34 5.04
N LEU A 176 19.35 17.70 3.76
CA LEU A 176 19.51 19.06 3.28
C LEU A 176 18.49 20.03 3.92
N GLN A 177 17.22 19.63 4.02
CA GLN A 177 16.19 20.43 4.68
C GLN A 177 16.47 20.62 6.18
N ALA A 178 16.87 19.55 6.87
CA ALA A 178 17.27 19.61 8.28
C ALA A 178 18.53 20.44 8.49
N PHE A 179 19.51 20.37 7.59
CA PHE A 179 20.74 21.15 7.66
C PHE A 179 20.44 22.65 7.62
N PHE A 180 19.71 23.14 6.60
CA PHE A 180 19.31 24.56 6.52
C PHE A 180 18.48 25.01 7.73
N LEU A 181 17.48 24.21 8.15
CA LEU A 181 16.65 24.55 9.31
C LEU A 181 17.47 24.62 10.60
N SER A 182 18.37 23.67 10.83
CA SER A 182 19.27 23.67 12.00
C SER A 182 20.27 24.82 11.98
N PHE A 183 20.74 25.23 10.80
CA PHE A 183 21.64 26.37 10.63
C PHE A 183 20.95 27.68 11.04
N ILE A 184 19.74 27.93 10.53
CA ILE A 184 18.90 29.08 10.91
C ILE A 184 18.65 29.08 12.42
N LEU A 185 18.24 27.94 12.98
CA LEU A 185 17.86 27.84 14.38
C LEU A 185 19.06 28.06 15.33
N ILE A 186 20.28 27.70 14.91
CA ILE A 186 21.52 27.95 15.67
C ILE A 186 21.94 29.42 15.70
N PHE A 187 21.44 30.28 14.80
CA PHE A 187 21.59 31.73 14.98
C PHE A 187 20.78 32.26 16.17
N VAL A 188 19.67 31.62 16.50
CA VAL A 188 18.79 31.98 17.64
C VAL A 188 19.35 31.42 18.97
N LEU A 189 20.08 30.31 18.94
CA LEU A 189 20.67 29.73 20.16
C LEU A 189 21.86 30.56 20.70
N PRO A 190 22.06 30.59 22.04
CA PRO A 190 23.22 31.21 22.69
C PRO A 190 24.56 30.76 22.10
N GLN A 191 25.54 31.67 22.05
CA GLN A 191 26.83 31.44 21.37
C GLN A 191 27.59 30.20 21.86
N GLN A 192 27.40 29.78 23.12
CA GLN A 192 27.97 28.56 23.70
C GLN A 192 27.61 27.26 22.95
N PHE A 193 26.50 27.23 22.21
CA PHE A 193 26.09 26.08 21.38
C PHE A 193 26.72 26.08 19.98
N ARG A 194 27.52 27.10 19.63
CA ARG A 194 28.18 27.22 18.32
C ARG A 194 29.57 26.60 18.37
N ILE A 195 29.91 25.81 17.35
CA ILE A 195 31.23 25.19 17.22
C ILE A 195 32.26 26.28 16.95
N ARG A 196 33.15 26.52 17.92
CA ARG A 196 34.24 27.50 17.83
C ARG A 196 35.45 26.87 17.14
N GLY A 197 36.09 27.60 16.23
CA GLY A 197 37.26 27.13 15.49
C GLY A 197 37.59 28.07 14.32
N SER A 198 38.71 27.79 13.64
CA SER A 198 39.06 28.46 12.38
C SER A 198 38.01 28.20 11.29
N ILE A 199 37.84 29.13 10.35
CA ILE A 199 36.88 29.04 9.23
C ILE A 199 37.04 27.70 8.49
N GLY A 200 38.29 27.28 8.19
CA GLY A 200 38.55 26.00 7.53
C GLY A 200 38.13 24.78 8.37
N SER A 201 38.39 24.81 9.68
CA SER A 201 37.94 23.77 10.61
C SER A 201 36.42 23.72 10.72
N GLN A 202 35.74 24.87 10.77
CA GLN A 202 34.29 24.95 10.79
C GLN A 202 33.67 24.35 9.52
N ILE A 203 34.22 24.65 8.32
CA ILE A 203 33.76 24.07 7.05
C ILE A 203 33.89 22.54 7.08
N ILE A 204 35.04 22.00 7.49
CA ILE A 204 35.27 20.55 7.59
C ILE A 204 34.27 19.90 8.56
N THR A 205 34.06 20.49 9.74
CA THR A 205 33.08 19.99 10.72
C THR A 205 31.63 20.10 10.19
N GLN A 206 31.26 21.15 9.45
CA GLN A 206 29.93 21.23 8.82
C GLN A 206 29.72 20.12 7.78
N ILE A 207 30.72 19.83 6.94
CA ILE A 207 30.69 18.74 5.95
C ILE A 207 30.54 17.39 6.68
N GLY A 208 31.33 17.14 7.73
CA GLY A 208 31.23 15.94 8.55
C GLY A 208 29.83 15.75 9.16
N ILE A 209 29.26 16.80 9.75
CA ILE A 209 27.90 16.77 10.31
C ILE A 209 26.85 16.48 9.23
N PHE A 210 26.99 17.07 8.03
CA PHE A 210 26.07 16.80 6.91
C PHE A 210 26.15 15.35 6.40
N ILE A 211 27.36 14.80 6.28
CA ILE A 211 27.58 13.39 5.90
C ILE A 211 26.94 12.45 6.92
N MET A 212 27.20 12.66 8.22
CA MET A 212 26.59 11.88 9.30
C MET A 212 25.06 12.00 9.33
N SER A 213 24.53 13.21 9.15
CA SER A 213 23.09 13.45 9.08
C SER A 213 22.43 12.77 7.88
N THR A 214 23.17 12.63 6.77
CA THR A 214 22.71 11.91 5.56
C THR A 214 22.75 10.39 5.78
N ALA A 215 23.79 9.87 6.43
CA ALA A 215 23.88 8.46 6.80
C ALA A 215 22.75 8.02 7.75
N VAL A 216 22.45 8.80 8.80
CA VAL A 216 21.35 8.53 9.73
C VAL A 216 19.99 8.50 9.01
N ALA A 217 19.71 9.49 8.17
CA ALA A 217 18.46 9.53 7.39
C ALA A 217 18.36 8.36 6.39
N PHE A 218 19.48 7.92 5.81
CA PHE A 218 19.54 6.78 4.90
C PHE A 218 19.23 5.45 5.60
N CYS A 219 19.73 5.25 6.83
CA CYS A 219 19.38 4.11 7.67
C CYS A 219 17.88 4.04 7.98
N TRP A 220 17.22 5.17 8.24
CA TRP A 220 15.76 5.21 8.41
C TRP A 220 14.99 4.93 7.10
N GLU A 221 15.42 5.50 5.96
CA GLU A 221 14.79 5.25 4.65
C GLU A 221 14.91 3.78 4.20
N ILE A 222 16.09 3.15 4.37
CA ILE A 222 16.28 1.72 4.07
C ILE A 222 15.42 0.86 5.00
N SER A 223 15.35 1.18 6.29
CA SER A 223 14.56 0.41 7.25
C SER A 223 13.06 0.46 6.91
N HIS A 224 12.54 1.62 6.49
CA HIS A 224 11.17 1.76 5.98
C HIS A 224 10.94 0.87 4.75
N HIS A 225 11.83 0.95 3.76
CA HIS A 225 11.71 0.16 2.53
C HIS A 225 11.79 -1.35 2.79
N PHE A 226 12.66 -1.79 3.71
CA PHE A 226 12.79 -3.21 4.07
C PHE A 226 11.50 -3.75 4.71
N VAL A 227 10.93 -3.03 5.68
CA VAL A 227 9.62 -3.37 6.28
C VAL A 227 8.55 -3.45 5.20
N GLN A 228 8.52 -2.50 4.25
CA GLN A 228 7.56 -2.53 3.15
C GLN A 228 7.72 -3.79 2.26
N VAL A 229 8.94 -4.17 1.89
CA VAL A 229 9.20 -5.39 1.09
C VAL A 229 8.80 -6.67 1.83
N VAL A 230 9.16 -6.80 3.12
CA VAL A 230 8.86 -7.99 3.92
C VAL A 230 7.35 -8.15 4.16
N HIS A 231 6.63 -7.07 4.50
CA HIS A 231 5.21 -7.15 4.82
C HIS A 231 4.28 -7.17 3.60
N THR A 232 4.72 -6.73 2.42
CA THR A 232 3.91 -6.80 1.17
C THR A 232 4.22 -8.01 0.27
N ARG A 233 5.13 -8.89 0.72
CA ARG A 233 5.39 -10.18 0.09
C ARG A 233 4.16 -11.09 0.17
N ARG A 234 3.79 -11.71 -0.96
CA ARG A 234 2.80 -12.80 -1.03
C ARG A 234 3.02 -13.82 0.11
N CYS A 235 1.99 -14.08 0.89
CA CYS A 235 1.93 -15.23 1.79
C CYS A 235 1.20 -16.35 1.06
N SER A 236 1.63 -17.61 1.15
CA SER A 236 0.78 -18.72 0.70
C SER A 236 -0.12 -19.15 1.85
N PHE A 237 -1.43 -19.06 1.65
CA PHE A 237 -2.45 -19.58 2.57
C PHE A 237 -2.88 -20.97 2.10
N ALA A 238 -1.97 -21.93 2.27
CA ALA A 238 -2.18 -23.33 1.97
C ALA A 238 -1.35 -24.21 2.89
N PRO A 239 -1.80 -25.44 3.18
CA PRO A 239 -0.98 -26.44 3.84
C PRO A 239 0.21 -26.86 2.95
N PRO A 240 1.31 -27.38 3.52
CA PRO A 240 2.42 -27.91 2.72
C PRO A 240 1.94 -29.10 1.87
N GLN A 241 2.37 -29.16 0.62
CA GLN A 241 1.94 -30.20 -0.34
C GLN A 241 2.17 -31.63 0.13
N SER A 242 3.16 -31.87 1.00
CA SER A 242 3.47 -33.17 1.60
C SER A 242 2.57 -33.56 2.78
N THR A 243 1.38 -32.96 2.92
CA THR A 243 0.47 -33.21 4.06
C THR A 243 -0.92 -33.59 3.54
N ALA A 244 -1.61 -34.49 4.25
CA ALA A 244 -2.97 -34.90 3.92
C ALA A 244 -3.97 -33.72 3.89
N ALA A 245 -3.67 -32.61 4.55
CA ALA A 245 -4.46 -31.38 4.48
C ALA A 245 -4.40 -30.72 3.07
N ALA A 246 -3.32 -30.89 2.32
CA ALA A 246 -3.20 -30.37 0.94
C ALA A 246 -4.04 -31.16 -0.08
N GLU A 247 -4.33 -32.42 0.21
CA GLU A 247 -5.20 -33.26 -0.61
C GLU A 247 -6.68 -33.09 -0.21
N THR A 248 -6.97 -32.98 1.09
CA THR A 248 -8.34 -32.96 1.60
C THR A 248 -8.96 -31.57 1.73
N ASN A 249 -8.21 -30.54 2.14
CA ASN A 249 -8.74 -29.19 2.42
C ASN A 249 -7.71 -28.07 2.10
N PRO A 250 -7.26 -27.92 0.84
CA PRO A 250 -6.24 -26.95 0.47
C PRO A 250 -6.70 -25.48 0.50
N THR A 251 -8.02 -25.24 0.61
CA THR A 251 -8.68 -23.92 0.50
C THR A 251 -9.11 -23.35 1.85
N GLU A 252 -9.28 -24.18 2.88
CA GLU A 252 -9.88 -23.73 4.15
C GLU A 252 -9.02 -22.68 4.87
N TYR A 253 -7.68 -22.78 4.81
CA TYR A 253 -6.78 -21.77 5.39
C TYR A 253 -6.96 -20.36 4.81
N ILE A 254 -7.27 -20.23 3.51
CA ILE A 254 -7.48 -18.92 2.89
C ILE A 254 -8.90 -18.41 3.17
N LEU A 255 -9.90 -19.29 3.21
CA LEU A 255 -11.28 -18.97 3.58
C LEU A 255 -11.38 -18.52 5.05
N GLU A 256 -10.85 -19.30 5.99
CA GLU A 256 -10.79 -18.98 7.41
C GLU A 256 -10.11 -17.61 7.62
N THR A 257 -9.01 -17.34 6.91
CA THR A 257 -8.32 -16.05 7.00
C THR A 257 -9.18 -14.90 6.44
N LEU A 258 -9.93 -15.09 5.35
CA LEU A 258 -10.80 -14.05 4.78
C LEU A 258 -12.01 -13.74 5.65
N GLU A 259 -12.60 -14.78 6.28
CA GLU A 259 -13.84 -14.72 7.05
C GLU A 259 -13.63 -14.34 8.52
N LEU A 260 -12.60 -14.87 9.18
CA LEU A 260 -12.36 -14.69 10.62
C LEU A 260 -11.33 -13.60 10.97
N SER A 261 -10.58 -13.06 10.01
CA SER A 261 -9.65 -11.94 10.28
C SER A 261 -10.39 -10.62 10.47
N ASP A 262 -9.87 -9.76 11.35
CA ASP A 262 -10.39 -8.40 11.54
C ASP A 262 -10.49 -7.66 10.19
N PRO A 263 -11.61 -6.96 9.90
CA PRO A 263 -11.78 -6.22 8.65
C PRO A 263 -10.66 -5.21 8.41
N ARG A 264 -10.05 -5.26 7.22
CA ARG A 264 -8.87 -4.46 6.83
C ARG A 264 -7.63 -4.71 7.70
N SER A 265 -7.46 -5.90 8.28
CA SER A 265 -6.19 -6.34 8.88
C SER A 265 -5.15 -6.73 7.84
N LEU A 266 -3.86 -6.73 8.23
CA LEU A 266 -2.77 -7.18 7.35
C LEU A 266 -2.98 -8.63 6.86
N MET A 267 -3.53 -9.49 7.71
CA MET A 267 -3.88 -10.88 7.35
C MET A 267 -4.88 -10.92 6.21
N GLN A 268 -5.98 -10.15 6.31
CA GLN A 268 -7.00 -10.10 5.28
C GLN A 268 -6.46 -9.54 3.95
N TYR A 269 -5.60 -8.51 4.00
CA TYR A 269 -4.92 -7.99 2.80
C TYR A 269 -4.01 -9.03 2.15
N LEU A 270 -3.22 -9.77 2.94
CA LEU A 270 -2.37 -10.85 2.44
C LEU A 270 -3.19 -12.00 1.85
N ALA A 271 -4.35 -12.32 2.42
CA ALA A 271 -5.25 -13.36 1.92
C ALA A 271 -5.88 -12.96 0.57
N TYR A 272 -6.42 -11.75 0.42
CA TYR A 272 -6.89 -11.26 -0.89
C TYR A 272 -5.77 -11.21 -1.93
N GLN A 273 -4.55 -10.84 -1.53
CA GLN A 273 -3.39 -10.83 -2.41
C GLN A 273 -3.01 -12.25 -2.88
N ASP A 274 -3.03 -13.24 -1.98
CA ASP A 274 -2.74 -14.64 -2.33
C ASP A 274 -3.83 -15.22 -3.22
N LEU A 275 -5.10 -14.97 -2.90
CA LEU A 275 -6.25 -15.40 -3.67
C LEU A 275 -6.18 -14.88 -5.12
N CYS A 276 -5.90 -13.58 -5.28
CA CYS A 276 -5.67 -12.96 -6.59
C CYS A 276 -4.49 -13.59 -7.34
N ALA A 277 -3.42 -13.97 -6.63
CA ALA A 277 -2.28 -14.64 -7.24
C ALA A 277 -2.59 -16.09 -7.66
N VAL A 278 -3.37 -16.85 -6.89
CA VAL A 278 -3.80 -18.23 -7.25
C VAL A 278 -4.77 -18.21 -8.42
N SER A 279 -5.70 -17.25 -8.48
CA SER A 279 -6.65 -17.10 -9.58
C SER A 279 -5.97 -16.69 -10.89
N GLU A 280 -4.94 -15.84 -10.84
CA GLU A 280 -4.26 -15.35 -12.04
C GLU A 280 -3.10 -16.25 -12.51
N CYS A 281 -2.30 -16.81 -11.61
CA CYS A 281 -1.05 -17.49 -11.98
C CYS A 281 -1.23 -18.99 -12.22
N ASN A 282 -0.57 -19.52 -13.26
CA ASN A 282 -0.49 -20.96 -13.53
C ASN A 282 0.47 -21.73 -12.58
N LEU A 283 0.93 -21.12 -11.49
CA LEU A 283 1.93 -21.71 -10.58
C LEU A 283 1.34 -22.76 -9.61
N GLU A 284 0.07 -22.62 -9.23
CA GLU A 284 -0.60 -23.51 -8.27
C GLU A 284 -1.96 -23.98 -8.81
N PRO A 285 -1.99 -24.71 -9.94
CA PRO A 285 -3.25 -25.18 -10.54
C PRO A 285 -4.02 -26.13 -9.61
N TRP A 286 -3.32 -26.89 -8.76
CA TRP A 286 -3.93 -27.77 -7.75
C TRP A 286 -4.80 -26.99 -6.74
N ARG A 287 -4.32 -25.85 -6.22
CA ARG A 287 -5.09 -24.99 -5.29
C ARG A 287 -6.31 -24.39 -5.97
N ARG A 288 -6.16 -23.97 -7.23
CA ARG A 288 -7.25 -23.35 -7.99
C ARG A 288 -8.30 -24.36 -8.44
N GLY A 289 -7.90 -25.58 -8.80
CA GLY A 289 -8.83 -26.68 -9.07
C GLY A 289 -9.72 -26.99 -7.86
N ALA A 290 -9.17 -26.93 -6.65
CA ALA A 290 -9.94 -27.07 -5.41
C ALA A 290 -10.90 -25.90 -5.10
N PHE A 291 -10.83 -24.77 -5.83
CA PHE A 291 -11.90 -23.76 -5.75
C PHE A 291 -13.19 -24.22 -6.44
N PHE A 292 -13.08 -25.13 -7.42
CA PHE A 292 -14.18 -25.76 -8.15
C PHE A 292 -14.42 -27.18 -7.63
N GLU A 293 -14.50 -27.33 -6.30
CA GLU A 293 -14.90 -28.58 -5.68
C GLU A 293 -16.35 -28.96 -6.02
N GLU A 294 -16.69 -30.25 -5.94
CA GLU A 294 -17.99 -30.80 -6.35
C GLU A 294 -19.21 -30.18 -5.64
N SER A 295 -19.07 -29.78 -4.36
CA SER A 295 -20.15 -29.10 -3.60
C SER A 295 -20.44 -27.68 -4.10
N GLY A 296 -19.45 -27.06 -4.75
CA GLY A 296 -19.43 -25.65 -5.11
C GLY A 296 -19.48 -24.66 -3.94
N GLU A 297 -19.33 -25.11 -2.69
CA GLU A 297 -19.38 -24.23 -1.51
C GLU A 297 -18.18 -23.28 -1.48
N THR A 298 -16.97 -23.79 -1.67
CA THR A 298 -15.73 -22.99 -1.74
C THR A 298 -15.85 -21.87 -2.79
N TYR A 299 -16.34 -22.16 -4.01
CA TYR A 299 -16.52 -21.14 -5.05
C TYR A 299 -17.48 -20.02 -4.58
N LYS A 300 -18.63 -20.39 -4.00
CA LYS A 300 -19.60 -19.43 -3.46
C LYS A 300 -19.00 -18.57 -2.34
N ARG A 301 -18.26 -19.17 -1.40
CA ARG A 301 -17.57 -18.46 -0.29
C ARG A 301 -16.55 -17.47 -0.83
N ILE A 302 -15.68 -17.89 -1.76
CA ILE A 302 -14.69 -17.03 -2.44
C ILE A 302 -15.34 -15.87 -3.18
N VAL A 303 -16.36 -16.14 -3.98
CA VAL A 303 -17.09 -15.10 -4.75
C VAL A 303 -17.75 -14.11 -3.80
N THR A 304 -18.45 -14.58 -2.76
CA THR A 304 -19.11 -13.72 -1.76
C THR A 304 -18.11 -12.84 -1.02
N ALA A 305 -16.96 -13.40 -0.61
CA ALA A 305 -15.88 -12.65 0.03
C ALA A 305 -15.31 -11.55 -0.88
N CYS A 306 -15.19 -11.77 -2.19
CA CYS A 306 -14.68 -10.77 -3.13
C CYS A 306 -15.75 -9.76 -3.59
N LEU A 307 -17.03 -10.16 -3.66
CA LEU A 307 -18.13 -9.24 -4.00
C LEU A 307 -18.31 -8.18 -2.92
N LYS A 308 -18.32 -8.56 -1.65
CA LYS A 308 -18.63 -7.64 -0.53
C LYS A 308 -17.77 -6.35 -0.52
N PRO A 309 -16.42 -6.38 -0.67
CA PRO A 309 -15.62 -5.17 -0.79
C PRO A 309 -15.96 -4.29 -2.01
N LEU A 310 -16.32 -4.89 -3.15
CA LEU A 310 -16.72 -4.18 -4.36
C LEU A 310 -18.09 -3.52 -4.22
N GLU A 311 -19.05 -4.22 -3.60
CA GLU A 311 -20.37 -3.68 -3.27
C GLU A 311 -20.23 -2.51 -2.28
N GLU A 312 -19.50 -2.70 -1.17
CA GLU A 312 -19.19 -1.64 -0.20
C GLU A 312 -18.50 -0.41 -0.85
N PHE A 313 -17.56 -0.63 -1.77
CA PHE A 313 -16.87 0.44 -2.50
C PHE A 313 -17.82 1.21 -3.42
N THR A 314 -18.72 0.49 -4.09
CA THR A 314 -19.71 1.05 -5.00
C THR A 314 -20.76 1.88 -4.24
N SER A 315 -21.27 1.38 -3.11
CA SER A 315 -22.19 2.13 -2.24
C SER A 315 -21.57 3.41 -1.69
N LYS A 316 -20.32 3.37 -1.21
CA LYS A 316 -19.61 4.57 -0.72
C LYS A 316 -19.40 5.63 -1.81
N ILE A 317 -19.28 5.20 -3.08
CA ILE A 317 -19.26 6.11 -4.22
C ILE A 317 -20.66 6.68 -4.48
N ALA A 318 -21.70 5.84 -4.49
CA ALA A 318 -23.09 6.26 -4.69
C ALA A 318 -23.51 7.33 -3.66
N GLU A 319 -23.32 7.05 -2.38
CA GLU A 319 -23.59 7.97 -1.26
C GLU A 319 -22.85 9.31 -1.40
N ALA A 320 -21.58 9.26 -1.83
CA ALA A 320 -20.78 10.47 -2.05
C ALA A 320 -21.28 11.26 -3.28
N LEU A 321 -21.74 10.59 -4.34
CA LEU A 321 -22.26 11.20 -5.56
C LEU A 321 -23.64 11.85 -5.35
N GLU A 322 -24.55 11.20 -4.64
CA GLU A 322 -25.85 11.77 -4.26
C GLU A 322 -25.66 13.09 -3.47
N GLY A 323 -24.65 13.13 -2.60
CA GLY A 323 -24.27 14.31 -1.84
C GLY A 323 -23.81 15.52 -2.67
N PHE A 324 -23.41 15.34 -3.94
CA PHE A 324 -23.08 16.45 -4.86
C PHE A 324 -24.31 17.01 -5.58
N SER A 325 -25.48 16.36 -5.50
CA SER A 325 -26.72 16.81 -6.15
C SER A 325 -27.52 17.83 -5.33
N SER A 326 -27.14 18.09 -4.07
CA SER A 326 -27.81 19.05 -3.19
C SER A 326 -27.08 20.39 -3.23
N GLU A 327 -27.80 21.50 -3.37
CA GLU A 327 -27.27 22.87 -3.61
C GLU A 327 -26.47 23.49 -2.44
N LYS A 328 -26.09 22.72 -1.42
CA LYS A 328 -25.39 23.22 -0.22
C LYS A 328 -23.88 23.37 -0.43
N PRO A 329 -23.21 24.30 0.27
CA PRO A 329 -21.77 24.56 0.15
C PRO A 329 -20.84 23.44 0.70
N GLU A 330 -21.31 22.20 0.80
CA GLU A 330 -20.58 21.05 1.37
C GLU A 330 -19.60 20.37 0.38
N LEU A 331 -19.27 21.01 -0.75
CA LEU A 331 -18.41 20.44 -1.80
C LEU A 331 -17.09 19.85 -1.29
N LEU A 332 -16.45 20.47 -0.29
CA LEU A 332 -15.24 19.93 0.34
C LEU A 332 -15.52 18.66 1.17
N SER A 333 -16.61 18.63 1.93
CA SER A 333 -17.05 17.45 2.71
C SER A 333 -17.30 16.26 1.79
N GLN A 334 -18.03 16.47 0.68
CA GLN A 334 -18.32 15.43 -0.29
C GLN A 334 -17.05 14.97 -1.04
N GLN A 335 -16.12 15.88 -1.36
CA GLN A 335 -14.80 15.49 -1.90
C GLN A 335 -13.98 14.65 -0.92
N PHE A 336 -14.04 14.92 0.39
CA PHE A 336 -13.39 14.09 1.40
C PHE A 336 -14.05 12.71 1.53
N LYS A 337 -15.38 12.61 1.50
CA LYS A 337 -16.10 11.32 1.47
C LYS A 337 -15.72 10.51 0.23
N LEU A 338 -15.73 11.13 -0.94
CA LEU A 338 -15.37 10.47 -2.20
C LEU A 338 -13.90 10.02 -2.20
N ALA A 339 -12.97 10.87 -1.77
CA ALA A 339 -11.57 10.48 -1.59
C ALA A 339 -11.40 9.35 -0.56
N ALA A 340 -12.28 9.27 0.44
CA ALA A 340 -12.31 8.20 1.42
C ALA A 340 -12.95 6.90 0.93
N ALA A 341 -13.74 6.91 -0.16
CA ALA A 341 -14.20 5.67 -0.81
C ALA A 341 -13.04 4.95 -1.52
N PHE A 342 -12.18 5.69 -2.23
CA PHE A 342 -10.97 5.18 -2.91
C PHE A 342 -9.81 4.82 -1.96
N ASN A 343 -10.10 4.63 -0.68
CA ASN A 343 -9.16 4.13 0.32
C ASN A 343 -8.95 2.62 0.23
N ASP A 344 -10.04 1.86 0.03
CA ASP A 344 -10.01 0.39 -0.06
C ASP A 344 -9.76 -0.11 -1.51
N SER A 345 -9.33 0.78 -2.40
CA SER A 345 -9.17 0.49 -3.84
C SER A 345 -8.22 -0.67 -4.13
N GLN A 346 -7.28 -0.95 -3.23
CA GLN A 346 -6.35 -2.08 -3.34
C GLN A 346 -7.05 -3.44 -3.16
N ILE A 347 -7.87 -3.63 -2.11
CA ILE A 347 -8.68 -4.84 -1.95
C ILE A 347 -9.61 -4.99 -3.16
N CYS A 348 -10.32 -3.91 -3.51
CA CYS A 348 -11.25 -3.91 -4.65
C CYS A 348 -10.56 -4.31 -5.97
N THR A 349 -9.30 -3.92 -6.17
CA THR A 349 -8.49 -4.32 -7.34
C THR A 349 -8.23 -5.83 -7.35
N TRP A 350 -7.81 -6.40 -6.21
CA TRP A 350 -7.60 -7.85 -6.09
C TRP A 350 -8.90 -8.64 -6.19
N CYS A 351 -9.99 -8.16 -5.59
CA CYS A 351 -11.31 -8.78 -5.71
C CYS A 351 -11.80 -8.80 -7.16
N ALA A 352 -11.73 -7.67 -7.89
CA ALA A 352 -12.17 -7.60 -9.28
C ALA A 352 -11.38 -8.59 -10.17
N ARG A 353 -10.05 -8.60 -10.03
CA ARG A 353 -9.13 -9.49 -10.74
C ARG A 353 -9.30 -10.97 -10.38
N THR A 354 -9.58 -11.26 -9.11
CA THR A 354 -9.89 -12.61 -8.63
C THR A 354 -11.16 -13.12 -9.28
N LEU A 355 -12.24 -12.34 -9.17
CA LEU A 355 -13.55 -12.72 -9.70
C LEU A 355 -13.49 -12.92 -11.22
N SER A 356 -12.90 -11.98 -11.97
CA SER A 356 -12.78 -12.13 -13.42
C SER A 356 -11.91 -13.32 -13.82
N SER A 357 -10.82 -13.58 -13.10
CA SER A 357 -9.92 -14.70 -13.41
C SER A 357 -10.51 -16.05 -13.05
N LEU A 358 -11.21 -16.17 -11.92
CA LEU A 358 -11.88 -17.43 -11.55
C LEU A 358 -13.07 -17.71 -12.47
N THR A 359 -13.94 -16.73 -12.73
CA THR A 359 -15.04 -16.93 -13.68
C THR A 359 -14.51 -17.23 -15.09
N ALA A 360 -13.52 -16.50 -15.60
CA ALA A 360 -12.93 -16.80 -16.91
C ALA A 360 -12.32 -18.22 -16.99
N ARG A 361 -11.62 -18.66 -15.93
CA ARG A 361 -11.05 -20.02 -15.88
C ARG A 361 -12.09 -21.11 -15.67
N SER A 362 -13.27 -20.82 -15.11
CA SER A 362 -14.33 -21.83 -14.96
C SER A 362 -14.91 -22.31 -16.30
N CYS A 363 -14.58 -21.66 -17.42
CA CYS A 363 -14.85 -22.18 -18.76
C CYS A 363 -13.98 -23.41 -19.11
N GLN A 364 -12.81 -23.58 -18.47
CA GLN A 364 -11.81 -24.59 -18.84
C GLN A 364 -11.35 -25.49 -17.67
N GLU A 365 -11.37 -24.98 -16.44
CA GLU A 365 -10.82 -25.65 -15.25
C GLU A 365 -11.89 -26.19 -14.29
N ASP A 366 -13.15 -25.75 -14.43
CA ASP A 366 -14.27 -26.24 -13.61
C ASP A 366 -14.81 -27.55 -14.19
N ARG A 367 -14.45 -28.67 -13.55
CA ARG A 367 -14.83 -30.03 -13.98
C ARG A 367 -16.29 -30.37 -13.70
N TYR A 368 -16.93 -29.64 -12.77
CA TYR A 368 -18.27 -29.95 -12.27
C TYR A 368 -19.32 -28.94 -12.78
N GLY A 369 -18.90 -27.88 -13.48
CA GLY A 369 -19.78 -26.81 -13.97
C GLY A 369 -20.34 -25.92 -12.85
N VAL A 370 -19.73 -25.97 -11.66
CA VAL A 370 -20.16 -25.30 -10.44
C VAL A 370 -20.35 -23.79 -10.65
N ALA A 371 -19.40 -23.12 -11.29
CA ALA A 371 -19.43 -21.67 -11.45
C ALA A 371 -20.62 -21.20 -12.28
N GLN A 372 -21.01 -22.00 -13.26
CA GLN A 372 -22.17 -21.79 -14.13
C GLN A 372 -23.48 -22.12 -13.36
N LEU A 373 -23.53 -23.25 -12.66
CA LEU A 373 -24.71 -23.72 -11.92
C LEU A 373 -25.07 -22.88 -10.70
N THR A 374 -24.09 -22.20 -10.09
CA THR A 374 -24.28 -21.46 -8.83
C THR A 374 -24.87 -20.05 -9.00
N GLY A 375 -25.06 -19.56 -10.23
CA GLY A 375 -25.56 -18.21 -10.51
C GLY A 375 -24.58 -17.07 -10.16
N CYS A 376 -23.44 -17.39 -9.55
CA CYS A 376 -22.41 -16.45 -9.12
C CYS A 376 -21.87 -15.60 -10.28
N ASN A 377 -21.76 -16.15 -11.49
CA ASN A 377 -21.23 -15.43 -12.65
C ASN A 377 -22.04 -14.17 -13.02
N ALA A 378 -23.37 -14.22 -12.90
CA ALA A 378 -24.24 -13.07 -13.12
C ALA A 378 -24.07 -12.01 -12.01
N ALA A 379 -23.90 -12.44 -10.75
CA ALA A 379 -23.61 -11.52 -9.63
C ALA A 379 -22.25 -10.83 -9.77
N VAL A 380 -21.22 -11.57 -10.23
CA VAL A 380 -19.90 -11.00 -10.55
C VAL A 380 -20.01 -9.95 -11.64
N MET A 381 -20.63 -10.28 -12.77
CA MET A 381 -20.74 -9.35 -13.90
C MET A 381 -21.56 -8.09 -13.54
N SER A 382 -22.72 -8.26 -12.89
CA SER A 382 -23.51 -7.15 -12.35
C SER A 382 -22.69 -6.23 -11.44
N THR A 383 -21.94 -6.79 -10.47
CA THR A 383 -21.18 -5.99 -9.51
C THR A 383 -19.98 -5.29 -10.15
N LEU A 384 -19.27 -5.93 -11.09
CA LEU A 384 -18.17 -5.30 -11.83
C LEU A 384 -18.67 -4.14 -12.72
N LEU A 385 -19.78 -4.34 -13.45
CA LEU A 385 -20.39 -3.29 -14.27
C LEU A 385 -20.92 -2.15 -13.39
N SER A 386 -21.59 -2.46 -12.28
CA SER A 386 -22.09 -1.49 -11.30
C SER A 386 -20.95 -0.63 -10.72
N ALA A 387 -19.85 -1.27 -10.30
CA ALA A 387 -18.65 -0.58 -9.82
C ALA A 387 -18.01 0.29 -10.92
N LEU A 388 -17.97 -0.19 -12.16
CA LEU A 388 -17.43 0.58 -13.28
C LEU A 388 -18.28 1.83 -13.55
N VAL A 389 -19.61 1.69 -13.61
CA VAL A 389 -20.53 2.82 -13.85
C VAL A 389 -20.42 3.86 -12.73
N ALA A 390 -20.24 3.43 -11.47
CA ALA A 390 -20.01 4.32 -10.34
C ALA A 390 -18.67 5.09 -10.45
N VAL A 391 -17.58 4.40 -10.81
CA VAL A 391 -16.28 5.05 -11.02
C VAL A 391 -16.29 5.96 -12.26
N GLU A 392 -17.03 5.60 -13.32
CA GLU A 392 -17.22 6.46 -14.50
C GLU A 392 -18.01 7.74 -14.18
N ALA A 393 -19.02 7.68 -13.30
CA ALA A 393 -19.71 8.87 -12.78
C ALA A 393 -18.76 9.81 -12.02
N CYS A 394 -17.86 9.27 -11.18
CA CYS A 394 -16.81 10.06 -10.50
C CYS A 394 -15.85 10.77 -11.46
N LEU A 395 -15.68 10.24 -12.67
CA LEU A 395 -14.87 10.84 -13.75
C LEU A 395 -15.68 11.84 -14.61
N GLY A 396 -16.95 12.08 -14.29
CA GLY A 396 -17.83 12.99 -15.03
C GLY A 396 -18.37 12.40 -16.34
N LYS A 397 -18.29 11.08 -16.54
CA LYS A 397 -18.91 10.44 -17.70
C LYS A 397 -20.42 10.32 -17.49
N LYS A 398 -21.21 10.51 -18.56
CA LYS A 398 -22.66 10.32 -18.53
C LYS A 398 -22.98 8.84 -18.29
N THR A 399 -23.82 8.58 -17.29
CA THR A 399 -24.26 7.22 -16.89
C THR A 399 -25.71 6.89 -17.28
N ASN A 400 -26.46 7.86 -17.81
CA ASN A 400 -27.80 7.60 -18.33
C ASN A 400 -27.76 6.68 -19.55
N PRO A 401 -28.76 5.79 -19.72
CA PRO A 401 -28.86 4.96 -20.90
C PRO A 401 -29.04 5.85 -22.14
N GLN A 402 -28.18 5.69 -23.13
CA GLN A 402 -28.31 6.41 -24.41
C GLN A 402 -29.09 5.57 -25.42
N PRO A 403 -29.86 6.21 -26.34
CA PRO A 403 -30.55 5.47 -27.40
C PRO A 403 -29.53 4.70 -28.25
N ALA A 404 -29.81 3.42 -28.56
CA ALA A 404 -28.85 2.52 -29.24
C ALA A 404 -28.25 3.12 -30.53
N HIS A 405 -29.05 3.88 -31.28
CA HIS A 405 -28.67 4.59 -32.51
C HIS A 405 -27.63 5.71 -32.32
N SER A 406 -27.29 6.09 -31.08
CA SER A 406 -26.24 7.07 -30.76
C SER A 406 -24.88 6.44 -30.42
N LEU A 407 -24.80 5.11 -30.27
CA LEU A 407 -23.58 4.42 -29.84
C LEU A 407 -22.86 3.73 -30.99
N GLY A 408 -22.22 4.53 -31.84
CA GLY A 408 -21.14 3.99 -32.67
C GLY A 408 -19.92 3.60 -31.82
N PRO A 409 -18.88 2.95 -32.40
CA PRO A 409 -17.63 2.61 -31.72
C PRO A 409 -16.95 3.80 -31.03
N ALA A 410 -17.20 5.02 -31.52
CA ALA A 410 -16.73 6.28 -30.95
C ALA A 410 -17.38 6.68 -29.60
N SER A 411 -18.41 5.96 -29.13
CA SER A 411 -19.02 6.15 -27.80
C SER A 411 -18.15 5.57 -26.68
N ILE A 412 -17.38 4.52 -26.97
CA ILE A 412 -16.30 3.99 -26.13
C ILE A 412 -15.03 4.85 -26.35
N LYS A 413 -15.15 6.17 -26.14
CA LYS A 413 -14.00 7.08 -26.25
C LYS A 413 -13.04 6.87 -25.08
N TRP A 414 -12.02 6.05 -25.35
CA TRP A 414 -11.08 5.51 -24.37
C TRP A 414 -10.24 6.55 -23.61
N ALA A 415 -9.96 7.72 -24.20
CA ALA A 415 -9.15 8.77 -23.54
C ALA A 415 -9.60 10.21 -23.81
N ASN A 416 -10.65 10.43 -24.63
CA ASN A 416 -10.98 11.78 -25.08
C ASN A 416 -11.97 12.48 -24.16
N PHE A 417 -11.44 13.12 -23.12
CA PHE A 417 -12.11 14.21 -22.43
C PHE A 417 -12.43 15.32 -23.42
N SER A 418 -13.69 15.44 -23.82
CA SER A 418 -14.17 16.69 -24.40
C SER A 418 -14.18 17.75 -23.30
N THR A 419 -13.34 18.78 -23.46
CA THR A 419 -13.48 20.08 -22.80
C THR A 419 -14.70 20.83 -23.38
N GLY A 420 -15.85 20.15 -23.38
CA GLY A 420 -17.12 20.56 -23.97
C GLY A 420 -17.88 21.52 -23.06
N ARG A 421 -17.66 22.81 -23.27
CA ARG A 421 -18.23 23.94 -22.55
C ARG A 421 -19.76 24.06 -22.71
N LYS A 422 -20.55 23.73 -21.68
CA LYS A 422 -21.59 24.58 -21.02
C LYS A 422 -22.39 23.80 -19.97
N GLY A 423 -22.64 24.40 -18.80
CA GLY A 423 -23.49 23.82 -17.75
C GLY A 423 -23.01 24.02 -16.30
N ASN A 424 -22.65 25.25 -15.91
CA ASN A 424 -22.60 25.77 -14.53
C ASN A 424 -21.92 24.96 -13.38
N VAL A 425 -20.98 24.04 -13.66
CA VAL A 425 -20.11 23.44 -12.60
C VAL A 425 -18.62 23.48 -13.01
N THR A 426 -18.06 24.69 -13.15
CA THR A 426 -16.63 24.89 -13.49
C THR A 426 -15.90 25.92 -12.61
N ALA A 427 -15.78 25.57 -11.34
CA ALA A 427 -14.66 25.86 -10.43
C ALA A 427 -14.73 24.76 -9.37
N ILE A 428 -13.70 23.95 -9.11
CA ILE A 428 -12.44 24.33 -8.46
C ILE A 428 -11.30 23.46 -9.03
N ALA A 429 -10.21 24.11 -9.44
CA ALA A 429 -8.96 23.46 -9.81
C ALA A 429 -7.86 23.85 -8.84
N SER A 430 -7.53 22.98 -7.88
CA SER A 430 -6.31 23.08 -7.08
C SER A 430 -5.89 21.72 -6.52
N THR A 431 -4.67 21.31 -6.89
CA THR A 431 -3.73 20.36 -6.24
C THR A 431 -4.21 19.00 -5.66
N GLN A 432 -5.35 18.87 -4.97
CA GLN A 432 -5.83 17.58 -4.44
C GLN A 432 -6.48 16.68 -5.51
N ARG A 433 -7.10 17.27 -6.55
CA ARG A 433 -7.88 16.52 -7.55
C ARG A 433 -7.04 15.50 -8.34
N GLY A 434 -5.75 15.75 -8.56
CA GLY A 434 -4.86 14.86 -9.31
C GLY A 434 -4.74 13.46 -8.69
N GLY A 435 -4.64 13.36 -7.37
CA GLY A 435 -4.51 12.06 -6.70
C GLY A 435 -5.77 11.20 -6.77
N LEU A 436 -6.94 11.80 -6.61
CA LEU A 436 -8.23 11.11 -6.73
C LEU A 436 -8.52 10.72 -8.18
N HIS A 437 -8.27 11.63 -9.13
CA HIS A 437 -8.46 11.37 -10.55
C HIS A 437 -7.62 10.18 -11.03
N THR A 438 -6.32 10.15 -10.72
CA THR A 438 -5.45 9.01 -11.06
C THR A 438 -5.94 7.70 -10.45
N LYS A 439 -6.40 7.70 -9.18
CA LYS A 439 -6.98 6.50 -8.55
C LYS A 439 -8.25 6.01 -9.25
N ALA A 440 -9.16 6.92 -9.59
CA ALA A 440 -10.39 6.60 -10.31
C ALA A 440 -10.09 6.07 -11.73
N PHE A 441 -9.11 6.64 -12.42
CA PHE A 441 -8.62 6.09 -13.70
C PHE A 441 -8.06 4.68 -13.57
N SER A 442 -7.16 4.44 -12.61
CA SER A 442 -6.59 3.10 -12.40
C SER A 442 -7.65 2.07 -12.01
N MET A 443 -8.67 2.46 -11.22
CA MET A 443 -9.77 1.56 -10.86
C MET A 443 -10.66 1.26 -12.07
N ALA A 444 -11.00 2.27 -12.87
CA ALA A 444 -11.79 2.07 -14.07
C ALA A 444 -11.08 1.17 -15.09
N ASP A 445 -9.74 1.27 -15.19
CA ASP A 445 -8.92 0.39 -16.03
C ASP A 445 -8.93 -1.07 -15.54
N VAL A 446 -8.72 -1.28 -14.24
CA VAL A 446 -8.83 -2.62 -13.60
C VAL A 446 -10.22 -3.23 -13.84
N LEU A 447 -11.29 -2.47 -13.63
CA LEU A 447 -12.65 -2.97 -13.81
C LEU A 447 -12.94 -3.31 -15.28
N ARG A 448 -12.48 -2.48 -16.24
CA ARG A 448 -12.62 -2.80 -17.67
C ARG A 448 -11.83 -4.03 -18.08
N THR A 449 -10.57 -4.17 -17.64
CA THR A 449 -9.76 -5.36 -17.95
C THR A 449 -10.34 -6.63 -17.34
N SER A 450 -10.89 -6.55 -16.12
CA SER A 450 -11.62 -7.64 -15.47
C SER A 450 -12.88 -8.05 -16.26
N ILE A 451 -13.70 -7.09 -16.70
CA ILE A 451 -14.89 -7.37 -17.53
C ILE A 451 -14.48 -7.97 -18.89
N TYR A 452 -13.48 -7.41 -19.57
CA TYR A 452 -12.98 -7.95 -20.84
C TYR A 452 -12.41 -9.37 -20.71
N GLN A 453 -11.80 -9.72 -19.58
CA GLN A 453 -11.31 -11.07 -19.33
C GLN A 453 -12.45 -12.09 -19.29
N MET A 454 -13.58 -11.75 -18.64
CA MET A 454 -14.77 -12.60 -18.63
C MET A 454 -15.44 -12.67 -20.01
N VAL A 455 -15.64 -11.52 -20.67
CA VAL A 455 -16.22 -11.43 -22.02
C VAL A 455 -15.38 -12.20 -23.04
N SER A 456 -14.05 -12.24 -22.86
CA SER A 456 -13.13 -13.04 -23.68
C SER A 456 -13.28 -14.55 -23.49
N ALA A 457 -13.61 -15.00 -22.29
CA ALA A 457 -13.71 -16.43 -21.98
C ALA A 457 -15.06 -17.00 -22.43
N PHE A 458 -16.13 -16.22 -22.27
CA PHE A 458 -17.50 -16.60 -22.64
C PHE A 458 -17.99 -15.89 -23.91
N GLU A 459 -17.09 -15.60 -24.86
CA GLU A 459 -17.38 -14.75 -26.01
C GLU A 459 -18.53 -15.30 -26.87
N HIS A 460 -18.53 -16.61 -27.12
CA HIS A 460 -19.59 -17.29 -27.88
C HIS A 460 -20.93 -17.25 -27.14
N ASP A 461 -20.94 -17.59 -25.84
CA ASP A 461 -22.15 -17.63 -25.00
C ASP A 461 -22.76 -16.23 -24.84
N MET A 462 -21.94 -15.23 -24.53
CA MET A 462 -22.40 -13.85 -24.37
C MET A 462 -22.93 -13.27 -25.70
N ARG A 463 -22.31 -13.56 -26.84
CA ARG A 463 -22.86 -13.16 -28.15
C ARG A 463 -24.16 -13.86 -28.49
N ALA A 464 -24.31 -15.15 -28.17
CA ALA A 464 -25.57 -15.86 -28.36
C ALA A 464 -26.69 -15.24 -27.50
N ASN A 465 -26.39 -14.96 -26.23
CA ASN A 465 -27.32 -14.30 -25.31
C ASN A 465 -27.66 -12.85 -25.71
N ALA A 466 -26.70 -12.11 -26.29
CA ALA A 466 -26.95 -10.78 -26.84
C ALA A 466 -27.95 -10.82 -28.00
N LYS A 467 -27.78 -11.76 -28.94
CA LYS A 467 -28.70 -11.96 -30.08
C LYS A 467 -30.10 -12.41 -29.65
N ALA A 468 -30.19 -13.20 -28.59
CA ALA A 468 -31.46 -13.69 -28.03
C ALA A 468 -32.11 -12.72 -27.02
N SER A 469 -31.55 -11.52 -26.81
CA SER A 469 -31.99 -10.56 -25.79
C SER A 469 -32.03 -11.13 -24.36
N SER A 470 -31.26 -12.18 -24.08
CA SER A 470 -31.26 -12.94 -22.81
C SER A 470 -30.08 -12.61 -21.88
N LEU A 471 -29.27 -11.59 -22.20
CA LEU A 471 -28.19 -11.10 -21.33
C LEU A 471 -28.70 -10.74 -19.92
N GLU A 472 -29.90 -10.15 -19.83
CA GLU A 472 -30.50 -9.72 -18.56
C GLU A 472 -30.85 -10.88 -17.62
N LYS A 473 -31.13 -12.06 -18.18
CA LYS A 473 -31.47 -13.28 -17.45
C LYS A 473 -30.23 -14.10 -17.06
N ASN A 474 -29.27 -14.21 -17.98
CA ASN A 474 -28.18 -15.18 -17.87
C ASN A 474 -26.83 -14.57 -17.41
N TRP A 475 -26.63 -13.25 -17.57
CA TRP A 475 -25.35 -12.58 -17.29
C TRP A 475 -25.47 -11.36 -16.38
N ILE A 476 -26.69 -10.93 -16.04
CA ILE A 476 -26.99 -9.90 -15.05
C ILE A 476 -27.88 -10.56 -13.99
N SER A 477 -27.69 -10.25 -12.71
CA SER A 477 -28.55 -10.80 -11.64
C SER A 477 -29.99 -10.30 -11.75
N GLU A 478 -30.86 -11.11 -12.34
CA GLU A 478 -32.30 -10.89 -12.38
C GLU A 478 -32.88 -10.75 -10.96
N GLY A 479 -33.77 -9.78 -10.74
CA GLY A 479 -34.42 -9.52 -9.45
C GLY A 479 -33.56 -8.86 -8.36
N ARG A 480 -32.22 -8.83 -8.47
CA ARG A 480 -31.35 -8.13 -7.51
C ARG A 480 -31.09 -6.70 -7.99
N LYS A 481 -31.62 -5.70 -7.26
CA LYS A 481 -31.32 -4.28 -7.53
C LYS A 481 -29.80 -4.06 -7.59
N PRO A 482 -29.24 -3.51 -8.69
CA PRO A 482 -27.81 -3.24 -8.79
C PRO A 482 -27.39 -2.16 -7.78
N VAL A 483 -26.14 -2.22 -7.31
CA VAL A 483 -25.62 -1.30 -6.29
C VAL A 483 -25.56 0.14 -6.80
N PHE A 484 -25.33 0.32 -8.10
CA PHE A 484 -25.33 1.61 -8.79
C PHE A 484 -25.76 1.46 -10.25
N GLY A 485 -26.49 2.45 -10.76
CA GLY A 485 -27.13 2.41 -12.09
C GLY A 485 -28.46 1.63 -12.09
N SER A 486 -28.97 1.36 -13.29
CA SER A 486 -30.15 0.51 -13.51
C SER A 486 -29.76 -0.77 -14.28
N GLN A 487 -30.59 -1.80 -14.20
CA GLN A 487 -30.35 -3.08 -14.89
C GLN A 487 -30.14 -2.87 -16.40
N ALA A 488 -30.97 -2.03 -17.03
CA ALA A 488 -30.82 -1.60 -18.42
C ALA A 488 -29.48 -0.92 -18.73
N VAL A 489 -28.95 -0.09 -17.83
CA VAL A 489 -27.61 0.54 -18.00
C VAL A 489 -26.50 -0.52 -17.94
N LEU A 490 -26.64 -1.54 -17.07
CA LEU A 490 -25.66 -2.63 -17.01
C LEU A 490 -25.71 -3.51 -18.26
N VAL A 491 -26.90 -3.89 -18.73
CA VAL A 491 -27.09 -4.63 -19.99
C VAL A 491 -26.51 -3.86 -21.17
N GLN A 492 -26.81 -2.56 -21.29
CA GLN A 492 -26.24 -1.71 -22.34
C GLN A 492 -24.72 -1.63 -22.27
N LYS A 493 -24.14 -1.48 -21.08
CA LYS A 493 -22.68 -1.47 -20.91
C LYS A 493 -22.08 -2.81 -21.32
N LEU A 494 -22.67 -3.94 -20.92
CA LEU A 494 -22.21 -5.28 -21.30
C LEU A 494 -22.24 -5.48 -22.83
N SER A 495 -23.31 -5.06 -23.51
CA SER A 495 -23.39 -5.11 -24.97
C SER A 495 -22.22 -4.38 -25.65
N LEU A 496 -21.84 -3.19 -25.16
CA LEU A 496 -20.69 -2.45 -25.68
C LEU A 496 -19.35 -3.20 -25.50
N PHE A 497 -19.17 -3.97 -24.41
CA PHE A 497 -17.97 -4.81 -24.24
C PHE A 497 -17.94 -5.99 -25.23
N ILE A 498 -19.10 -6.57 -25.54
CA ILE A 498 -19.24 -7.68 -26.49
C ILE A 498 -19.02 -7.19 -27.93
N GLU A 499 -19.58 -6.02 -28.29
CA GLU A 499 -19.47 -5.39 -29.60
C GLU A 499 -18.05 -4.89 -29.91
N TYR A 500 -17.35 -4.31 -28.93
CA TYR A 500 -15.98 -3.79 -29.12
C TYR A 500 -14.96 -4.85 -29.57
N ARG A 501 -15.26 -6.13 -29.36
CA ARG A 501 -14.45 -7.28 -29.82
C ARG A 501 -14.91 -7.91 -31.14
N ALA A 502 -15.96 -7.39 -31.77
CA ALA A 502 -16.52 -7.93 -33.02
C ALA A 502 -15.89 -7.31 -34.28
N VAL A 503 -14.71 -6.70 -34.16
CA VAL A 503 -13.94 -6.02 -35.23
C VAL A 503 -12.51 -6.56 -35.24
#